data_AF-A0A6A7C7T7-F1
#
_entry.id   AF-A0A6A7C7T7-F1
#
_cell.length_a   1.000
_cell.length_b   1.000
_cell.length_c   1.000
_cell.angle_alpha   90.00
_cell.angle_beta   90.00
_cell.angle_gamma   90.00
#
_symmetry.space_group_name_H-M   'P 1'
#
loop_
_entity.id
_entity.type
_entity.pdbx_description
1 polymer ?
#
loop_
_entity_poly.entity_id
_entity_poly.type
_entity_poly.pdbx_seq_one_letter_code
_entity_poly.pdbx_strand_id
1 'polypeptide(L)' 'MNPRAPFPYQCRSPCGEKVNQYIQSGLHPVHVGDILHEGRYRILQKLGKGSFSTVWAAQD' A
#
# COMPACT_ATOMS: atom_id res chain seq x y z
N MET A 1 -7.08 23.86 -9.76
CA MET A 1 -7.74 22.57 -9.44
C MET A 1 -8.65 22.22 -10.63
N ASN A 2 -8.54 21.03 -11.22
CA ASN A 2 -9.27 20.65 -12.44
C ASN A 2 -10.58 19.93 -12.07
N PRO A 3 -11.76 20.46 -12.45
CA PRO A 3 -13.07 19.91 -12.07
C PRO A 3 -13.49 18.63 -12.83
N ARG A 4 -12.64 18.08 -13.73
CA ARG A 4 -12.97 16.89 -14.53
C ARG A 4 -12.35 15.57 -14.08
N ALA A 5 -11.59 15.54 -12.98
CA ALA A 5 -11.02 14.30 -12.47
C ALA A 5 -11.97 13.66 -11.44
N PRO A 6 -12.52 12.46 -11.68
CA PRO A 6 -13.49 11.82 -10.78
C PRO A 6 -12.89 11.36 -9.44
N PHE A 7 -11.55 11.36 -9.30
CA PHE A 7 -10.87 11.02 -8.05
C PHE A 7 -9.79 12.07 -7.72
N PRO A 8 -9.91 12.82 -6.60
CA PRO A 8 -9.01 13.92 -6.27
C PRO A 8 -7.59 13.47 -5.86
N TYR A 9 -7.35 12.17 -5.71
CA TYR A 9 -6.05 11.60 -5.33
C TYR A 9 -5.52 10.67 -6.43
N GLN A 10 -4.89 11.24 -7.45
CA GLN A 10 -4.06 10.48 -8.39
C GLN A 10 -2.61 10.91 -8.22
N CYS A 11 -1.78 10.01 -7.67
CA CYS A 11 -0.34 10.16 -7.72
C CYS A 11 0.07 10.07 -9.20
N ARG A 12 0.55 11.19 -9.76
CA ARG A 12 0.85 11.36 -11.18
C ARG A 12 2.11 10.62 -11.64
N SER A 13 2.73 9.84 -10.76
CA SER A 13 3.90 9.02 -11.06
C SER A 13 3.47 7.62 -11.54
N PRO A 14 3.93 7.15 -12.71
CA PRO A 14 3.64 5.80 -13.19
C PRO A 14 4.24 4.70 -12.29
N CYS A 15 5.17 5.06 -11.42
CA CYS A 15 5.88 4.17 -10.50
C CYS A 15 5.17 4.01 -9.14
N GLY A 16 4.13 4.80 -8.86
CA GLY A 16 3.35 4.68 -7.63
C GLY A 16 2.48 3.43 -7.63
N GLU A 17 2.20 2.89 -6.44
CA GLU A 17 1.11 1.93 -6.27
C GLU A 17 -0.22 2.56 -6.69
N LYS A 18 -1.03 1.81 -7.43
CA LYS A 18 -2.36 2.30 -7.81
C LYS A 18 -3.32 1.94 -6.68
N VAL A 19 -3.99 2.93 -6.11
CA VAL A 19 -4.96 2.76 -5.01
C VAL A 19 -6.04 1.71 -5.35
N ASN A 20 -6.39 1.59 -6.64
CA ASN A 20 -7.35 0.61 -7.14
C ASN A 20 -6.88 -0.87 -7.08
N GLN A 21 -5.63 -1.14 -6.69
CA GLN A 21 -5.12 -2.50 -6.47
C GLN A 21 -5.46 -3.04 -5.08
N TYR A 22 -5.87 -2.18 -4.14
CA TYR A 22 -6.36 -2.56 -2.82
C TYR A 22 -7.83 -2.95 -2.89
N ILE A 23 -8.09 -4.13 -3.44
CA ILE A 23 -9.42 -4.71 -3.56
C ILE A 23 -9.42 -6.12 -2.96
N GLN A 24 -10.60 -6.65 -2.69
CA GLN A 24 -10.78 -8.06 -2.38
C GLN A 24 -10.23 -8.89 -3.56
N SER A 25 -9.30 -9.83 -3.30
CA SER A 25 -8.44 -10.55 -4.28
C SER A 25 -7.22 -9.79 -4.86
N GLY A 26 -7.01 -8.54 -4.44
CA GLY A 26 -5.86 -7.72 -4.81
C GLY A 26 -4.79 -7.64 -3.72
N LEU A 27 -4.13 -6.49 -3.61
CA LEU A 27 -3.18 -6.22 -2.55
C LEU A 27 -3.89 -6.16 -1.19
N HIS A 28 -3.32 -6.84 -0.19
CA HIS A 28 -3.80 -6.75 1.18
C HIS A 28 -3.47 -5.36 1.77
N PRO A 29 -4.45 -4.63 2.34
CA PRO A 29 -4.17 -3.38 3.02
C PRO A 29 -3.36 -3.64 4.29
N VAL A 30 -2.22 -2.97 4.42
CA VAL A 30 -1.31 -3.06 5.58
C VAL A 30 -0.97 -1.63 6.01
N HIS A 31 -0.98 -1.37 7.32
CA HIS A 31 -0.66 -0.10 7.92
C HIS A 31 0.59 -0.18 8.81
N VAL A 32 1.24 0.96 9.02
CA VAL A 32 2.32 1.07 9.99
C VAL A 32 1.77 0.84 11.40
N GLY A 33 2.42 -0.05 12.15
CA GLY A 33 2.00 -0.47 13.47
C GLY A 33 1.19 -1.77 13.48
N ASP A 34 0.76 -2.29 12.33
CA ASP A 34 0.09 -3.58 12.25
C ASP A 34 0.98 -4.70 12.77
N ILE A 35 0.35 -5.71 13.37
CA ILE A 35 1.02 -6.88 13.92
C ILE A 35 0.53 -8.10 13.14
N LEU A 36 1.45 -8.73 12.42
CA LEU A 36 1.17 -9.91 11.60
C LEU A 36 1.74 -11.16 12.27
N HIS A 37 1.26 -12.32 11.82
CA HIS A 37 1.74 -13.64 12.29
C HIS A 37 1.65 -13.78 13.81
N GLU A 38 0.44 -13.64 14.37
CA GLU A 38 0.13 -13.90 15.79
C GLU A 38 0.96 -13.10 16.81
N GLY A 39 1.41 -11.90 16.44
CA GLY A 39 2.20 -11.07 17.38
C GLY A 39 3.63 -10.81 16.92
N ARG A 40 4.14 -11.62 15.98
CA ARG A 40 5.56 -11.69 15.69
C ARG A 40 6.08 -10.55 14.82
N TYR A 41 5.32 -10.07 13.84
CA TYR A 41 5.85 -9.08 12.90
C TYR A 41 5.15 -7.74 13.04
N ARG A 42 5.85 -6.77 13.64
CA ARG A 42 5.36 -5.38 13.72
C ARG A 42 5.81 -4.59 12.52
N ILE A 43 4.85 -4.07 11.74
CA ILE A 43 5.13 -3.26 10.55
C ILE A 43 5.64 -1.87 10.96
N LEU A 44 6.81 -1.48 10.45
CA LEU A 44 7.47 -0.22 10.78
C LEU A 44 7.29 0.84 9.69
N GLN A 45 7.54 0.48 8.44
CA GLN A 45 7.47 1.39 7.30
C GLN A 45 7.33 0.63 5.98
N LYS A 46 6.79 1.30 4.97
CA LYS A 46 6.71 0.77 3.61
C LYS A 46 8.04 0.98 2.88
N LEU A 47 8.60 -0.09 2.33
CA LEU A 47 9.85 -0.02 1.57
C LEU A 47 9.61 0.15 0.07
N GLY A 48 8.51 -0.42 -0.44
CA GLY A 48 8.20 -0.28 -1.86
C GLY A 48 7.03 -1.14 -2.33
N LYS A 49 6.86 -1.14 -3.65
CA LYS A 49 5.82 -1.89 -4.36
C LYS A 49 6.41 -2.51 -5.62
N GLY A 50 6.27 -3.82 -5.75
CA GLY A 50 6.55 -4.57 -6.97
C GLY A 50 5.33 -4.61 -7.90
N SER A 51 5.41 -5.40 -8.97
CA SER A 51 4.29 -5.54 -9.93
C SER A 51 3.03 -6.09 -9.28
N PHE A 52 3.18 -7.03 -8.32
CA PHE A 52 2.08 -7.77 -7.70
C PHE A 52 2.13 -7.80 -6.16
N SER A 53 3.09 -7.10 -5.55
CA SER A 53 3.32 -7.18 -4.11
C SER A 53 3.74 -5.83 -3.53
N THR A 54 3.58 -5.67 -2.22
CA THR A 54 4.13 -4.56 -1.44
C THR A 54 5.16 -5.09 -0.47
N VAL A 55 6.27 -4.37 -0.32
CA VAL A 55 7.36 -4.73 0.58
C VAL A 55 7.36 -3.77 1.77
N TRP A 56 7.39 -4.34 2.97
CA TRP A 56 7.33 -3.62 4.24
C TRP A 56 8.50 -4.03 5.13
N ALA A 57 9.08 -3.08 5.85
CA ALA A 57 10.01 -3.37 6.92
C ALA A 57 9.20 -3.78 8.16
N ALA A 58 9.56 -4.92 8.74
CA ALA A 58 8.96 -5.41 9.97
C ALA A 58 10.04 -5.68 11.02
N GLN A 59 9.65 -5.52 12.28
CA GLN A 59 10.39 -5.99 13.45
C GLN A 59 9.83 -7.34 13.90
N ASP A 60 10.71 -8.32 14.15
CA ASP A 60 10.38 -9.59 14.83
C ASP A 60 10.24 -9.35 16.35
#